data_AF-B7TIT9-F1
#
_entry.id   AF-B7TIT9-F1
#
_cell.length_a   1.000
_cell.length_b   1.000
_cell.length_c   1.000
_cell.angle_alpha   90.00
_cell.angle_beta   90.00
_cell.angle_gamma   90.00
#
_symmetry.space_group_name_H-M   'P 1'
#
loop_
_entity.id
_entity.type
_entity.pdbx_description
1 polymer ?
#
loop_
_entity_poly.entity_id
_entity_poly.type
_entity_poly.pdbx_seq_one_letter_code
_entity_poly.pdbx_strand_id
1 'polypeptide(L)'
;EWHGTGTPTGDPIEVGAVGRVFGSKGILIGSVKPNVGHSEGCSGLSSLIKSVLSLEHGIIPPNIKFSKPNPESVLRLTRRTVKFAEHGLVVPTKPIPFPEDRAERISVNSFGIGGTNAHVSMFLFPTLTSHSSQKKVILESYSSAIPEAQAGTCTRPELMLLSANTSASLKAQMTVYQDFVQSNPRVSRSSMAFTLALRREWLPHRAYTIISPDGSVVEASAPSKAPSQAPEVYMVFSGHGAQW
;
A
#
# COMPACT_ATOMS: atom_id res chain seq x y z
N GLU A 1 10.76 -6.56 10.93
CA GLU A 1 9.92 -7.68 10.49
C GLU A 1 10.75 -8.96 10.47
N TRP A 2 10.67 -9.76 11.53
CA TRP A 2 11.46 -10.99 11.67
C TRP A 2 10.79 -12.17 10.95
N HIS A 3 11.52 -13.28 10.76
CA HIS A 3 10.99 -14.50 10.19
C HIS A 3 9.89 -15.07 11.10
N GLY A 4 10.10 -15.14 12.42
CA GLY A 4 9.06 -15.23 13.44
C GLY A 4 7.91 -16.18 13.11
N THR A 5 8.24 -17.47 13.01
CA THR A 5 7.30 -18.54 12.65
C THR A 5 6.56 -19.12 13.85
N GLY A 6 6.89 -18.68 15.07
CA GLY A 6 6.30 -19.23 16.28
C GLY A 6 6.89 -20.58 16.66
N THR A 7 8.03 -20.95 16.07
CA THR A 7 8.64 -22.26 16.34
C THR A 7 9.42 -22.23 17.66
N PRO A 8 9.30 -23.25 18.52
CA PRO A 8 10.00 -23.28 19.82
C PRO A 8 11.52 -23.17 19.69
N THR A 9 12.08 -23.61 18.56
CA THR A 9 13.52 -23.59 18.29
C THR A 9 13.95 -22.39 17.46
N GLY A 10 13.20 -22.04 16.40
CA GLY A 10 13.59 -21.00 15.46
C GLY A 10 13.50 -19.60 16.06
N ASP A 11 12.40 -19.29 16.76
CA ASP A 11 12.18 -17.96 17.32
C ASP A 11 13.29 -17.57 18.32
N PRO A 12 13.70 -18.40 19.30
CA PRO A 12 14.85 -18.08 20.16
C PRO A 12 16.16 -17.86 19.37
N ILE A 13 16.42 -18.66 18.34
CA ILE A 13 17.62 -18.53 17.52
C ILE A 13 17.66 -17.19 16.79
N GLU A 14 16.53 -16.78 16.22
CA GLU A 14 16.40 -15.51 15.51
C GLU A 14 16.54 -14.31 16.45
N VAL A 15 15.86 -14.30 17.60
CA VAL A 15 15.96 -13.22 18.60
C VAL A 15 17.39 -13.09 19.08
N GLY A 16 18.06 -14.21 19.37
CA GLY A 16 19.46 -14.19 19.76
C GLY A 16 20.37 -13.67 18.66
N ALA A 17 20.09 -13.96 17.38
CA ALA A 17 20.85 -13.42 16.25
C ALA A 17 20.67 -11.89 16.12
N VAL A 18 19.43 -11.40 16.21
CA VAL A 18 19.14 -9.96 16.21
C VAL A 18 19.82 -9.27 17.39
N GLY A 19 19.72 -9.84 18.59
CA GLY A 19 20.36 -9.30 19.80
C GLY A 19 21.88 -9.21 19.70
N ARG A 20 22.55 -10.19 19.08
CA ARG A 20 24.01 -10.14 18.85
C ARG A 20 24.42 -9.08 17.83
N VAL A 21 23.64 -8.88 16.77
CA VAL A 21 23.97 -7.94 15.70
C VAL A 21 23.69 -6.49 16.13
N PHE A 22 22.56 -6.25 16.77
CA PHE A 22 22.11 -4.89 17.10
C PHE A 22 22.41 -4.46 18.53
N GLY A 23 22.75 -5.39 19.43
CA GLY A 23 22.99 -5.09 20.84
C GLY A 23 21.73 -4.55 21.53
N SER A 24 21.91 -3.68 22.53
CA SER A 24 20.85 -3.08 23.34
C SER A 24 20.20 -1.82 22.71
N LYS A 25 20.23 -1.68 21.38
CA LYS A 25 19.75 -0.47 20.65
C LYS A 25 18.23 -0.27 20.64
N GLY A 26 17.46 -1.00 21.45
CA GLY A 26 16.02 -0.79 21.53
C GLY A 26 15.30 -1.16 20.23
N ILE A 27 15.61 -2.32 19.63
CA ILE A 27 15.04 -2.70 18.32
C ILE A 27 13.61 -3.19 18.50
N LEU A 28 12.70 -2.65 17.69
CA LEU A 28 11.32 -3.09 17.61
C LEU A 28 11.22 -4.32 16.68
N ILE A 29 10.65 -5.41 17.19
CA ILE A 29 10.52 -6.67 16.47
C ILE A 29 9.07 -7.13 16.40
N GLY A 30 8.70 -7.75 15.28
CA GLY A 30 7.37 -8.28 15.03
C GLY A 30 7.31 -9.04 13.71
N SER A 31 6.27 -9.85 13.52
CA SER A 31 5.98 -10.69 12.35
C SER A 31 4.57 -10.38 11.83
N VAL A 32 4.35 -10.54 10.53
CA VAL A 32 3.01 -10.54 9.90
C VAL A 32 2.29 -11.88 10.05
N LYS A 33 3.03 -12.95 10.32
CA LYS A 33 2.52 -14.34 10.29
C LYS A 33 1.41 -14.63 11.31
N PRO A 34 1.38 -14.03 12.51
CA PRO A 34 0.23 -14.18 13.40
C PRO A 34 -1.10 -13.71 12.81
N ASN A 35 -1.06 -12.74 11.88
CA ASN A 35 -2.21 -12.15 11.20
C ASN A 35 -2.65 -12.95 9.96
N VAL A 36 -1.70 -13.32 9.10
CA VAL A 36 -2.00 -13.90 7.77
C VAL A 36 -1.53 -15.34 7.58
N GLY A 37 -0.96 -15.95 8.63
CA GLY A 37 -0.33 -17.26 8.56
C GLY A 37 1.08 -17.24 7.95
N HIS A 38 1.70 -18.42 7.89
CA HIS A 38 2.96 -18.61 7.21
C HIS A 38 2.69 -19.02 5.75
N SER A 39 2.83 -18.08 4.81
CA SER A 39 2.60 -18.29 3.37
C SER A 39 3.77 -18.96 2.64
N GLU A 40 4.56 -19.78 3.36
CA GLU A 40 5.75 -20.49 2.86
C GLU A 40 6.65 -19.64 1.94
N GLY A 41 6.77 -20.01 0.65
CA GLY A 41 7.58 -19.29 -0.34
C GLY A 41 7.21 -17.81 -0.50
N CYS A 42 5.98 -17.42 -0.19
CA CYS A 42 5.51 -16.03 -0.24
C CYS A 42 5.66 -15.27 1.09
N SER A 43 6.22 -15.90 2.13
CA SER A 43 6.31 -15.25 3.45
C SER A 43 7.20 -14.03 3.49
N GLY A 44 8.28 -14.02 2.71
CA GLY A 44 9.10 -12.83 2.55
C GLY A 44 8.32 -11.66 1.95
N LEU A 45 7.43 -11.93 0.97
CA LEU A 45 6.63 -10.91 0.32
C LEU A 45 5.55 -10.32 1.25
N SER A 46 4.85 -11.16 2.02
CA SER A 46 3.89 -10.67 3.02
C SER A 46 4.57 -9.76 4.06
N SER A 47 5.79 -10.13 4.47
CA SER A 47 6.62 -9.33 5.38
C SER A 47 7.09 -8.01 4.74
N LEU A 48 7.44 -8.02 3.45
CA LEU A 48 7.78 -6.80 2.70
C LEU A 48 6.57 -5.87 2.56
N ILE A 49 5.39 -6.38 2.21
CA ILE A 49 4.15 -5.59 2.09
C ILE A 49 3.83 -4.90 3.42
N LYS A 50 3.84 -5.65 4.54
CA LYS A 50 3.67 -5.06 5.89
C LYS A 50 4.69 -3.94 6.13
N SER A 51 5.95 -4.15 5.77
CA SER A 51 7.03 -3.20 6.00
C SER A 51 6.88 -1.91 5.17
N VAL A 52 6.53 -2.04 3.90
CA VAL A 52 6.24 -0.90 3.01
C VAL A 52 5.05 -0.10 3.55
N LEU A 53 3.93 -0.76 3.84
CA LEU A 53 2.75 -0.09 4.40
C LEU A 53 3.05 0.57 5.76
N SER A 54 3.89 -0.04 6.59
CA SER A 54 4.31 0.57 7.87
C SER A 54 5.08 1.87 7.64
N LEU A 55 6.03 1.88 6.68
CA LEU A 55 6.80 3.07 6.32
C LEU A 55 5.93 4.16 5.67
N GLU A 56 5.01 3.80 4.78
CA GLU A 56 4.11 4.74 4.10
C GLU A 56 3.13 5.40 5.08
N HIS A 57 2.61 4.64 6.04
CA HIS A 57 1.67 5.16 7.05
C HIS A 57 2.34 5.70 8.31
N GLY A 58 3.67 5.55 8.45
CA GLY A 58 4.39 5.98 9.66
C GLY A 58 3.97 5.25 10.94
N ILE A 59 3.42 4.03 10.81
CA ILE A 59 2.89 3.23 11.94
C ILE A 59 3.53 1.85 11.93
N ILE A 60 3.98 1.40 13.09
CA ILE A 60 4.39 0.02 13.34
C ILE A 60 3.17 -0.74 13.90
N PRO A 61 2.61 -1.70 13.14
CA PRO A 61 1.43 -2.44 13.57
C PRO A 61 1.76 -3.42 14.72
N PRO A 62 0.76 -3.81 15.52
CA PRO A 62 0.95 -4.73 16.63
C PRO A 62 1.30 -6.14 16.15
N ASN A 63 2.13 -6.83 16.93
CA ASN A 63 2.36 -8.26 16.81
C ASN A 63 1.29 -9.01 17.63
N ILE A 64 0.21 -9.40 16.99
CA ILE A 64 -0.91 -10.09 17.65
C ILE A 64 -0.51 -11.48 18.15
N LYS A 65 -1.30 -12.04 19.08
CA LYS A 65 -1.04 -13.34 19.74
C LYS A 65 0.27 -13.41 20.54
N PHE A 66 0.88 -12.27 20.83
CA PHE A 66 2.01 -12.16 21.75
C PHE A 66 1.54 -11.65 23.11
N SER A 67 1.73 -12.45 24.17
CA SER A 67 1.38 -12.09 25.55
C SER A 67 2.59 -12.04 26.48
N LYS A 68 3.51 -12.98 26.33
CA LYS A 68 4.78 -13.06 27.07
C LYS A 68 5.87 -13.67 26.18
N PRO A 69 7.15 -13.37 26.43
CA PRO A 69 8.26 -14.06 25.80
C PRO A 69 8.22 -15.58 26.05
N ASN A 70 8.96 -16.34 25.22
CA ASN A 70 9.07 -17.80 25.38
C ASN A 70 9.54 -18.17 26.79
N PRO A 71 8.94 -19.20 27.42
CA PRO A 71 9.32 -19.62 28.77
C PRO A 71 10.75 -20.19 28.78
N GLU A 72 11.43 -20.07 29.93
CA GLU A 72 12.82 -20.51 30.10
C GLU A 72 13.05 -21.98 29.71
N SER A 73 12.04 -22.84 29.89
CA SER A 73 12.07 -24.25 29.48
C SER A 73 12.28 -24.42 27.97
N VAL A 74 11.66 -23.57 27.15
CA VAL A 74 11.81 -23.55 25.69
C VAL A 74 13.17 -22.96 25.29
N LEU A 75 13.63 -21.93 26.00
CA LEU A 75 14.95 -21.34 25.77
C LEU A 75 16.07 -22.33 26.07
N ARG A 76 15.94 -23.14 27.14
CA ARG A 76 16.92 -24.18 27.51
C ARG A 76 17.12 -25.24 26.43
N LEU A 77 16.08 -25.59 25.68
CA LEU A 77 16.16 -26.54 24.55
C LEU A 77 17.14 -26.07 23.46
N THR A 78 17.36 -24.76 23.35
CA THR A 78 18.25 -24.18 22.34
C THR A 78 19.69 -23.99 22.82
N ARG A 79 20.03 -24.39 24.06
CA ARG A 79 21.29 -24.07 24.77
C ARG A 79 21.64 -22.56 24.71
N ARG A 80 20.64 -21.70 24.54
CA ARG A 80 20.78 -20.24 24.44
C ARG A 80 19.76 -19.59 25.36
N THR A 81 20.25 -18.81 26.32
CA THR A 81 19.38 -17.95 27.12
C THR A 81 19.07 -16.71 26.29
N VAL A 82 17.88 -16.65 25.71
CA VAL A 82 17.45 -15.48 24.94
C VAL A 82 16.80 -14.49 25.89
N LYS A 83 17.59 -13.53 26.37
CA LYS A 83 17.09 -12.48 27.25
C LYS A 83 16.64 -11.29 26.42
N PHE A 84 15.37 -11.32 25.99
CA PHE A 84 14.71 -10.22 25.27
C PHE A 84 15.01 -8.86 25.91
N ALA A 85 14.98 -8.78 27.24
CA ALA A 85 15.27 -7.58 28.01
C ALA A 85 16.74 -7.14 27.96
N GLU A 86 17.71 -8.07 27.96
CA GLU A 86 19.15 -7.72 27.91
C GLU A 86 19.54 -7.16 26.54
N HIS A 87 18.87 -7.60 25.48
CA HIS A 87 19.07 -7.07 24.13
C HIS A 87 18.17 -5.86 23.81
N GLY A 88 17.39 -5.37 24.78
CA GLY A 88 16.48 -4.24 24.58
C GLY A 88 15.47 -4.47 23.44
N LEU A 89 15.09 -5.72 23.17
CA LEU A 89 14.16 -6.05 22.10
C LEU A 89 12.73 -5.82 22.57
N VAL A 90 11.98 -5.04 21.80
CA VAL A 90 10.61 -4.65 22.15
C VAL A 90 9.65 -5.18 21.09
N VAL A 91 8.61 -5.88 21.54
CA VAL A 91 7.54 -6.40 20.68
C VAL A 91 6.31 -5.50 20.80
N PRO A 92 5.95 -4.70 19.79
CA PRO A 92 4.77 -3.85 19.84
C PRO A 92 3.50 -4.71 19.96
N THR A 93 2.68 -4.48 20.98
CA THR A 93 1.36 -5.15 21.15
C THR A 93 0.18 -4.22 20.82
N LYS A 94 0.47 -2.95 20.51
CA LYS A 94 -0.46 -1.94 20.01
C LYS A 94 0.19 -1.24 18.80
N PRO A 95 -0.60 -0.60 17.92
CA PRO A 95 -0.04 0.29 16.90
C PRO A 95 0.76 1.42 17.57
N ILE A 96 1.97 1.67 17.11
CA ILE A 96 2.83 2.76 17.61
C ILE A 96 3.46 3.53 16.44
N PRO A 97 3.79 4.82 16.61
CA PRO A 97 4.63 5.53 15.65
C PRO A 97 6.02 4.93 15.52
N PHE A 98 6.71 5.31 14.45
CA PHE A 98 8.16 5.15 14.40
C PHE A 98 8.84 6.05 15.45
N PRO A 99 9.92 5.58 16.10
CA PRO A 99 10.67 6.41 17.03
C PRO A 99 11.27 7.64 16.34
N GLU A 100 11.11 8.83 16.94
CA GLU A 100 11.60 10.10 16.40
C GLU A 100 13.12 10.29 16.54
N ASP A 101 13.75 9.50 17.41
CA ASP A 101 15.18 9.59 17.75
C ASP A 101 16.10 8.93 16.71
N ARG A 102 15.53 8.34 15.65
CA ARG A 102 16.28 7.57 14.64
C ARG A 102 15.56 7.54 13.30
N ALA A 103 16.31 7.22 12.25
CA ALA A 103 15.76 7.06 10.90
C ALA A 103 14.74 5.90 10.84
N GLU A 104 13.64 6.14 10.14
CA GLU A 104 12.63 5.12 9.84
C GLU A 104 13.21 4.07 8.89
N ARG A 105 13.68 2.97 9.48
CA ARG A 105 14.23 1.83 8.75
C ARG A 105 13.59 0.56 9.25
N ILE A 106 13.22 -0.31 8.30
CA ILE A 106 12.72 -1.65 8.60
C ILE A 106 13.64 -2.66 7.95
N SER A 107 13.99 -3.69 8.69
CA SER A 107 14.58 -4.91 8.13
C SER A 107 13.57 -6.05 8.10
N VAL A 108 13.64 -6.85 7.04
CA VAL A 108 12.86 -8.06 6.80
C VAL A 108 13.78 -9.28 6.80
N ASN A 109 13.48 -10.26 7.65
CA ASN A 109 14.14 -11.58 7.65
C ASN A 109 13.22 -12.64 7.06
N SER A 110 13.80 -13.56 6.27
CA SER A 110 13.13 -14.78 5.82
C SER A 110 14.11 -15.94 5.78
N PHE A 111 13.82 -17.02 6.51
CA PHE A 111 14.69 -18.19 6.64
C PHE A 111 13.98 -19.42 6.09
N GLY A 112 14.51 -19.99 5.00
CA GLY A 112 13.96 -21.20 4.40
C GLY A 112 14.39 -22.45 5.16
N ILE A 113 13.55 -23.48 5.18
CA ILE A 113 13.85 -24.76 5.85
C ILE A 113 15.13 -25.44 5.32
N GLY A 114 15.49 -25.21 4.05
CA GLY A 114 16.73 -25.67 3.45
C GLY A 114 17.99 -24.90 3.87
N GLY A 115 17.88 -23.94 4.79
CA GLY A 115 19.01 -23.15 5.32
C GLY A 115 19.36 -21.89 4.52
N THR A 116 18.65 -21.61 3.43
CA THR A 116 18.81 -20.35 2.68
C THR A 116 18.17 -19.20 3.44
N ASN A 117 18.96 -18.15 3.70
CA ASN A 117 18.54 -17.00 4.48
C ASN A 117 18.54 -15.74 3.63
N ALA A 118 17.51 -14.91 3.77
CA ALA A 118 17.42 -13.59 3.16
C ALA A 118 17.21 -12.51 4.22
N HIS A 119 17.92 -11.39 4.06
CA HIS A 119 17.76 -10.17 4.87
C HIS A 119 17.68 -8.97 3.94
N VAL A 120 16.63 -8.16 4.09
CA VAL A 120 16.46 -6.91 3.32
C VAL A 120 16.31 -5.77 4.31
N SER A 121 16.99 -4.66 4.07
CA SER A 121 16.80 -3.42 4.82
C SER A 121 16.22 -2.35 3.89
N MET A 122 15.21 -1.63 4.36
CA MET A 122 14.49 -0.62 3.58
C MET A 122 14.15 0.61 4.41
N PHE A 123 14.01 1.72 3.71
CA PHE A 123 13.67 3.03 4.24
C PHE A 123 12.85 3.79 3.19
N LEU A 124 12.03 4.74 3.63
CA LEU A 124 11.25 5.58 2.73
C LEU A 124 12.14 6.70 2.15
N PHE A 125 12.13 6.87 0.84
CA PHE A 125 12.91 7.94 0.19
C PHE A 125 12.14 9.28 0.28
N PRO A 126 12.74 10.37 0.81
CA PRO A 126 12.04 11.63 1.14
C PRO A 126 11.43 12.43 -0.02
N THR A 127 11.67 12.05 -1.28
CA THR A 127 11.14 12.79 -2.45
C THR A 127 9.91 12.12 -3.08
N LEU A 128 9.57 10.89 -2.68
CA LEU A 128 8.28 10.27 -3.03
C LEU A 128 7.15 10.74 -2.09
N THR A 129 7.50 11.47 -1.03
CA THR A 129 6.59 11.97 0.01
C THR A 129 6.06 13.39 -0.26
N SER A 130 6.18 13.92 -1.48
CA SER A 130 5.50 15.18 -1.85
C SER A 130 3.96 15.06 -1.82
N HIS A 131 3.41 13.84 -1.77
CA HIS A 131 2.02 13.57 -1.38
C HIS A 131 1.82 13.25 0.11
N SER A 132 2.90 13.08 0.89
CA SER A 132 2.88 12.73 2.31
C SER A 132 3.51 13.79 3.23
N SER A 133 3.41 15.08 2.88
CA SER A 133 3.62 16.20 3.82
C SER A 133 2.71 16.12 5.07
N GLN A 134 1.89 15.07 5.20
CA GLN A 134 1.04 14.72 6.33
C GLN A 134 1.64 13.68 7.29
N LYS A 135 2.97 13.56 7.35
CA LYS A 135 3.64 12.65 8.30
C LYS A 135 3.42 12.99 9.79
N LYS A 136 2.77 14.12 10.12
CA LYS A 136 2.54 14.57 11.50
C LYS A 136 1.09 14.47 12.01
N VAL A 137 0.13 13.92 11.24
CA VAL A 137 -1.31 14.04 11.57
C VAL A 137 -1.99 12.72 11.98
N ILE A 138 -1.38 11.55 11.82
CA ILE A 138 -2.12 10.28 11.96
C ILE A 138 -2.39 9.86 13.42
N LEU A 139 -1.76 10.48 14.43
CA LEU A 139 -1.86 10.01 15.83
C LEU A 139 -2.81 10.78 16.74
N GLU A 140 -3.33 11.95 16.35
CA GLU A 140 -4.16 12.78 17.23
C GLU A 140 -5.63 12.93 16.78
N SER A 141 -6.03 12.41 15.63
CA SER A 141 -7.37 12.67 15.12
C SER A 141 -7.90 11.53 14.23
N TYR A 142 -8.65 10.62 14.87
CA TYR A 142 -9.68 9.81 14.19
C TYR A 142 -10.90 10.67 13.77
N SER A 143 -10.77 11.99 13.78
CA SER A 143 -11.75 12.95 13.27
C SER A 143 -11.00 14.26 13.05
N SER A 144 -11.13 14.83 11.85
CA SER A 144 -10.68 16.17 11.41
C SER A 144 -9.37 16.26 10.59
N ALA A 145 -9.57 16.54 9.30
CA ALA A 145 -8.74 17.38 8.44
C ALA A 145 -7.28 16.97 8.16
N ILE A 146 -7.13 16.04 7.23
CA ILE A 146 -6.06 16.06 6.21
C ILE A 146 -6.09 17.45 5.53
N PRO A 147 -5.00 18.24 5.51
CA PRO A 147 -4.97 19.52 4.81
C PRO A 147 -5.40 19.33 3.36
N GLU A 148 -6.34 20.16 2.90
CA GLU A 148 -6.85 20.18 1.53
C GLU A 148 -5.66 20.18 0.56
N ALA A 149 -5.33 19.02 0.01
CA ALA A 149 -4.80 18.99 -1.34
C ALA A 149 -5.87 19.71 -2.14
N GLN A 150 -5.62 20.96 -2.53
CA GLN A 150 -6.53 21.75 -3.36
C GLN A 150 -7.00 20.80 -4.45
N ALA A 151 -8.26 20.36 -4.35
CA ALA A 151 -8.87 19.58 -5.39
C ALA A 151 -8.79 20.49 -6.61
N GLY A 152 -7.82 20.22 -7.49
CA GLY A 152 -7.48 21.13 -8.58
C GLY A 152 -8.79 21.55 -9.22
N THR A 153 -9.09 22.85 -9.16
CA THR A 153 -10.37 23.36 -9.64
C THR A 153 -10.44 22.99 -11.10
N CYS A 154 -11.34 22.06 -11.41
CA CYS A 154 -11.50 21.53 -12.74
C CYS A 154 -12.09 22.64 -13.59
N THR A 155 -11.29 23.36 -14.39
CA THR A 155 -11.78 24.51 -15.17
C THR A 155 -12.37 24.10 -16.52
N ARG A 156 -12.22 22.83 -16.90
CA ARG A 156 -12.70 22.24 -18.15
C ARG A 156 -13.40 20.91 -17.90
N PRO A 157 -14.24 20.43 -18.82
CA PRO A 157 -14.72 19.05 -18.77
C PRO A 157 -13.56 18.05 -18.84
N GLU A 158 -13.68 16.95 -18.09
CA GLU A 158 -12.69 15.87 -18.02
C GLU A 158 -13.27 14.58 -18.60
N LEU A 159 -12.46 13.88 -19.39
CA LEU A 159 -12.82 12.62 -20.02
C LEU A 159 -12.32 11.44 -19.18
N MET A 160 -13.24 10.71 -18.56
CA MET A 160 -12.94 9.48 -17.83
C MET A 160 -13.02 8.30 -18.78
N LEU A 161 -11.92 7.56 -18.92
CA LEU A 161 -11.83 6.40 -19.81
C LEU A 161 -11.80 5.11 -19.00
N LEU A 162 -12.67 4.17 -19.35
CA LEU A 162 -12.70 2.85 -18.73
C LEU A 162 -12.56 1.78 -19.81
N SER A 163 -11.78 0.76 -19.51
CA SER A 163 -11.69 -0.41 -20.37
C SER A 163 -11.56 -1.71 -19.58
N ALA A 164 -11.99 -2.81 -20.19
CA ALA A 164 -11.83 -4.16 -19.66
C ALA A 164 -11.75 -5.19 -20.80
N ASN A 165 -11.32 -6.40 -20.47
CA ASN A 165 -11.21 -7.47 -21.47
C ASN A 165 -12.57 -8.11 -21.82
N THR A 166 -13.60 -7.90 -21.00
CA THR A 166 -14.97 -8.39 -21.22
C THR A 166 -16.00 -7.30 -20.91
N SER A 167 -17.19 -7.41 -21.51
CA SER A 167 -18.32 -6.51 -21.22
C SER A 167 -18.74 -6.56 -19.74
N ALA A 168 -18.76 -7.75 -19.13
CA ALA A 168 -19.11 -7.93 -17.72
C ALA A 168 -18.09 -7.24 -16.80
N SER A 169 -16.78 -7.41 -17.07
CA SER A 169 -15.72 -6.75 -16.29
C SER A 169 -15.75 -5.23 -16.44
N LEU A 170 -16.12 -4.70 -17.62
CA LEU A 170 -16.26 -3.26 -17.81
C LEU A 170 -17.39 -2.68 -16.96
N LYS A 171 -18.56 -3.34 -16.95
CA LYS A 171 -19.68 -2.94 -16.09
C LYS A 171 -19.30 -2.96 -14.61
N ALA A 172 -18.62 -4.00 -14.16
CA ALA A 172 -18.13 -4.08 -12.79
C ALA A 172 -17.13 -2.95 -12.47
N GLN A 173 -16.19 -2.65 -13.38
CA GLN A 173 -15.25 -1.54 -13.20
C GLN A 173 -15.95 -0.19 -13.13
N MET A 174 -16.99 0.05 -13.93
CA MET A 174 -17.78 1.29 -13.86
C MET A 174 -18.37 1.50 -12.47
N THR A 175 -18.95 0.46 -11.87
CA THR A 175 -19.46 0.52 -10.50
C THR A 175 -18.35 0.78 -9.49
N VAL A 176 -17.21 0.08 -9.60
CA VAL A 176 -16.06 0.28 -8.70
C VAL A 176 -15.55 1.73 -8.74
N TYR A 177 -15.41 2.33 -9.92
CA TYR A 177 -14.95 3.71 -10.03
C TYR A 177 -16.00 4.72 -9.55
N GLN A 178 -17.29 4.45 -9.77
CA GLN A 178 -18.37 5.27 -9.24
C GLN A 178 -18.33 5.29 -7.70
N ASP A 179 -18.24 4.13 -7.07
CA ASP A 179 -18.14 3.99 -5.61
C ASP A 179 -16.86 4.63 -5.07
N PHE A 180 -15.74 4.47 -5.80
CA PHE A 180 -14.47 5.09 -5.45
C PHE A 180 -14.55 6.62 -5.43
N VAL A 181 -15.14 7.25 -6.45
CA VAL A 181 -15.28 8.71 -6.52
C VAL A 181 -16.17 9.23 -5.39
N GLN A 182 -17.26 8.54 -5.09
CA GLN A 182 -18.16 8.89 -4.00
C GLN A 182 -17.47 8.78 -2.63
N SER A 183 -16.63 7.75 -2.45
CA SER A 183 -15.93 7.48 -1.20
C SER A 183 -14.67 8.34 -1.01
N ASN A 184 -14.15 8.94 -2.09
CA ASN A 184 -12.88 9.69 -2.08
C ASN A 184 -13.02 11.07 -2.75
N PRO A 185 -13.85 11.98 -2.19
CA PRO A 185 -14.14 13.28 -2.80
C PRO A 185 -12.91 14.20 -2.93
N ARG A 186 -11.82 13.89 -2.22
CA ARG A 186 -10.55 14.64 -2.27
C ARG A 186 -9.67 14.26 -3.46
N VAL A 187 -9.98 13.18 -4.17
CA VAL A 187 -9.18 12.77 -5.34
C VAL A 187 -9.46 13.74 -6.48
N SER A 188 -8.39 14.35 -7.01
CA SER A 188 -8.48 15.23 -8.16
C SER A 188 -9.03 14.48 -9.37
N ARG A 189 -10.12 15.00 -9.95
CA ARG A 189 -10.73 14.47 -11.17
C ARG A 189 -9.75 14.50 -12.33
N SER A 190 -8.98 15.58 -12.50
CA SER A 190 -7.94 15.66 -13.55
C SER A 190 -6.85 14.60 -13.37
N SER A 191 -6.42 14.34 -12.13
CA SER A 191 -5.45 13.27 -11.85
C SER A 191 -6.03 11.88 -12.13
N MET A 192 -7.32 11.69 -11.85
CA MET A 192 -8.03 10.45 -12.16
C MET A 192 -8.15 10.25 -13.68
N ALA A 193 -8.61 11.27 -14.42
CA ALA A 193 -8.70 11.25 -15.88
C ALA A 193 -7.33 10.95 -16.51
N PHE A 194 -6.26 11.64 -16.06
CA PHE A 194 -4.89 11.37 -16.48
C PHE A 194 -4.47 9.92 -16.23
N THR A 195 -4.74 9.39 -15.04
CA THR A 195 -4.36 8.02 -14.66
C THR A 195 -5.11 6.99 -15.48
N LEU A 196 -6.41 7.18 -15.68
CA LEU A 196 -7.26 6.32 -16.49
C LEU A 196 -6.84 6.33 -17.97
N ALA A 197 -6.46 7.48 -18.50
CA ALA A 197 -6.06 7.62 -19.89
C ALA A 197 -4.63 7.09 -20.16
N LEU A 198 -3.68 7.37 -19.27
CA LEU A 198 -2.24 7.21 -19.56
C LEU A 198 -1.51 6.19 -18.67
N ARG A 199 -2.13 5.74 -17.57
CA ARG A 199 -1.54 4.79 -16.60
C ARG A 199 -2.35 3.51 -16.46
N ARG A 200 -3.23 3.24 -17.43
CA ARG A 200 -4.00 2.00 -17.55
C ARG A 200 -3.87 1.48 -18.98
N GLU A 201 -3.96 0.17 -19.12
CA GLU A 201 -4.01 -0.48 -20.41
C GLU A 201 -5.34 -0.19 -21.12
N TRP A 202 -5.31 -0.17 -22.46
CA TRP A 202 -6.49 0.08 -23.29
C TRP A 202 -7.04 -1.22 -23.84
N LEU A 203 -8.02 -1.77 -23.14
CA LEU A 203 -8.57 -3.10 -23.43
C LEU A 203 -9.74 -3.03 -24.46
N PRO A 204 -10.16 -4.19 -25.02
CA PRO A 204 -11.13 -4.21 -26.12
C PRO A 204 -12.53 -3.71 -25.77
N HIS A 205 -13.04 -3.91 -24.56
CA HIS A 205 -14.33 -3.32 -24.17
C HIS A 205 -14.08 -1.96 -23.52
N ARG A 206 -14.72 -0.91 -24.04
CA ARG A 206 -14.48 0.47 -23.64
C ARG A 206 -15.78 1.21 -23.32
N ALA A 207 -15.67 2.16 -22.42
CA ALA A 207 -16.68 3.17 -22.12
C ALA A 207 -15.98 4.47 -21.72
N TYR A 208 -16.66 5.60 -21.93
CA TYR A 208 -16.24 6.89 -21.45
C TYR A 208 -17.36 7.63 -20.72
N THR A 209 -16.96 8.55 -19.85
CA THR A 209 -17.84 9.53 -19.22
C THR A 209 -17.16 10.90 -19.29
N ILE A 210 -17.88 11.92 -19.76
CA ILE A 210 -17.45 13.31 -19.74
C ILE A 210 -18.07 13.96 -18.51
N ILE A 211 -17.24 14.50 -17.64
CA ILE A 211 -17.66 15.16 -16.39
C ILE A 211 -17.32 16.63 -16.49
N SER A 212 -18.29 17.50 -16.25
CA SER A 212 -18.11 18.96 -16.28
C SER A 212 -17.30 19.46 -15.07
N PRO A 213 -16.84 20.73 -15.09
CA PRO A 213 -16.27 21.41 -13.93
C PRO A 213 -17.07 21.26 -12.62
N ASP A 214 -18.40 21.36 -12.67
CA ASP A 214 -19.27 21.29 -11.49
C ASP A 214 -19.50 19.84 -10.98
N GLY A 215 -19.04 18.84 -11.74
CA GLY A 215 -19.13 17.43 -11.36
C GLY A 215 -20.32 16.70 -11.97
N SER A 216 -21.21 17.40 -12.68
CA SER A 216 -22.28 16.77 -13.44
C SER A 216 -21.73 15.96 -14.62
N VAL A 217 -22.43 14.88 -14.95
CA VAL A 217 -22.14 14.08 -16.14
C VAL A 217 -22.72 14.80 -17.35
N VAL A 218 -21.85 15.20 -18.27
CA VAL A 218 -22.23 15.79 -19.56
C VAL A 218 -22.69 14.70 -20.52
N GLU A 219 -21.91 13.62 -20.58
CA GLU A 219 -22.17 12.51 -21.49
C GLU A 219 -21.59 11.22 -20.91
N ALA A 220 -22.25 10.09 -21.16
CA ALA A 220 -21.71 8.77 -20.86
C ALA A 220 -22.03 7.81 -22.01
N SER A 221 -21.03 7.08 -22.47
CA SER A 221 -21.22 6.08 -23.53
C SER A 221 -21.77 4.76 -22.97
N ALA A 222 -22.52 4.04 -23.79
CA ALA A 222 -22.78 2.62 -23.51
C ALA A 222 -21.49 1.79 -23.63
N PRO A 223 -21.27 0.81 -22.75
CA PRO A 223 -20.16 -0.15 -22.89
C PRO A 223 -20.21 -0.86 -24.23
N SER A 224 -19.12 -0.76 -25.00
CA SER A 224 -19.04 -1.37 -26.33
C SER A 224 -17.68 -2.02 -26.56
N LYS A 225 -17.62 -2.95 -27.51
CA LYS A 225 -16.34 -3.52 -27.95
C LYS A 225 -15.75 -2.58 -29.00
N ALA A 226 -14.54 -2.10 -28.76
CA ALA A 226 -13.77 -1.33 -29.71
C ALA A 226 -13.52 -2.14 -30.99
N PRO A 227 -13.52 -1.48 -32.16
CA PRO A 227 -13.19 -2.14 -33.42
C PRO A 227 -11.74 -2.66 -33.38
N SER A 228 -11.49 -3.74 -34.12
CA SER A 228 -10.15 -4.34 -34.25
C SER A 228 -9.20 -3.49 -35.09
N GLN A 229 -9.74 -2.63 -35.95
CA GLN A 229 -8.99 -1.70 -36.79
C GLN A 229 -9.29 -0.27 -36.36
N ALA A 230 -8.27 0.60 -36.47
CA ALA A 230 -8.47 2.03 -36.24
C ALA A 230 -9.42 2.58 -37.32
N PRO A 231 -10.41 3.41 -36.94
CA PRO A 231 -11.31 4.01 -37.92
C PRO A 231 -10.55 5.01 -38.79
N GLU A 232 -10.96 5.13 -40.05
CA GLU A 232 -10.53 6.23 -40.91
C GLU A 232 -11.21 7.52 -40.45
N VAL A 233 -10.42 8.58 -40.26
CA VAL A 233 -10.92 9.87 -39.78
C VAL A 233 -10.84 10.88 -40.93
N TYR A 234 -12.00 11.38 -41.35
CA TYR A 234 -12.12 12.43 -42.36
C TYR A 234 -12.54 13.74 -41.68
N MET A 235 -11.76 14.80 -41.88
CA MET A 235 -12.07 16.13 -41.32
C MET A 235 -12.87 16.94 -42.33
N VAL A 236 -14.08 17.36 -41.96
CA VAL A 236 -14.95 18.20 -42.78
C VAL A 236 -15.01 19.59 -42.16
N PHE A 237 -14.66 20.61 -42.96
CA PHE A 237 -14.62 22.01 -42.51
C PHE A 237 -15.91 22.71 -42.93
N SER A 238 -16.58 23.36 -41.98
CA SER A 238 -17.79 24.13 -42.27
C SER A 238 -17.48 25.35 -43.13
N GLY A 239 -18.39 25.64 -44.06
CA GLY A 239 -18.35 26.87 -44.86
C GLY A 239 -18.98 28.06 -44.14
N HIS A 240 -19.22 29.13 -44.90
CA HIS A 240 -19.93 30.31 -44.42
C HIS A 240 -21.37 29.97 -44.01
N GLY A 241 -21.86 30.50 -42.87
CA GLY A 241 -23.22 30.29 -42.36
C GLY A 241 -23.35 29.37 -41.14
N ALA A 242 -22.25 28.81 -40.64
CA ALA A 242 -22.23 27.97 -39.43
C ALA A 242 -21.91 28.73 -38.12
N GLN A 243 -21.71 30.04 -38.19
CA GLN A 243 -21.53 30.90 -37.02
C GLN A 243 -22.82 31.00 -36.20
N TRP A 244 -22.69 31.06 -34.87
CA TRP A 244 -23.78 31.24 -33.90
C TRP A 244 -23.61 32.56 -33.14
#